data_AF-A0A1V9Y772-F1
#
_entry.id   AF-A0A1V9Y772-F1
#
_cell.length_a   1.000
_cell.length_b   1.000
_cell.length_c   1.000
_cell.angle_alpha   90.00
_cell.angle_beta   90.00
_cell.angle_gamma   90.00
#
_symmetry.space_group_name_H-M   'P 1'
#
loop_
_entity.id
_entity.type
_entity.pdbx_description
1 polymer ?
#
loop_
_entity_poly.entity_id
_entity_poly.type
_entity_poly.pdbx_seq_one_letter_code
_entity_poly.pdbx_strand_id
1 'polypeptide(L)'
;MRTGPIPLQEKKVSTASLKDTRVVGPLVSLRATGVDVGPYQARLKEMEASMDVWNPKMQVNNVPMRRSGHDMWGIGKIMLIFADDYLKNLYHFPWLEKWSDLLFPFFKSLNIPPERVIRCLFAQMTAGSVIPVHHDTGAWVSQCHRVHLPIVTSDKIDFKVGLDEKSMETIELAQGNVYELNNASKHMVENKWDQARVHLIFDYVDNDFPLESLPLHKLSPGTVLHQTRRTVDLASDFGKRHPPSFCIIGAQKAGTTSLYDYITQHDLVVPANRKETHYLDWRFLPQLPPITTPEGRVAHLKTYCRFFRMDILLPCPSVLTGEATPSYMLGGSIVIERFKALAPTSKIIATLRDPVDRAFSHYNMTADPEGNEEQLKNRGHYHLQGKTFEQVVDSEIAELQKLGVHPDMSFEDFDEVYLKSRVSYTHGGHSFIGRGLYALQLLGWYSSFPREQIRIVNMDDMKTSEGLHTVMKDIFAFLELPHYEIEDVSAKNTRHYSPINPATRERLQDFYAPYNAKLAQLVGQSSLAWQK
;
A
#
# COMPACT_ATOMS: atom_id res chain seq x y z
N MET A 1 -9.90 -20.58 33.82
CA MET A 1 -9.06 -19.77 32.91
C MET A 1 -7.61 -20.24 33.04
N ARG A 2 -6.87 -20.39 31.94
CA ARG A 2 -5.44 -20.76 31.97
C ARG A 2 -4.61 -19.61 32.58
N THR A 3 -3.53 -19.92 33.28
CA THR A 3 -2.60 -18.94 33.84
C THR A 3 -1.33 -18.81 32.98
N GLY A 4 -0.73 -17.61 32.98
CA GLY A 4 0.54 -17.32 32.28
C GLY A 4 0.39 -16.77 30.85
N PRO A 5 1.51 -16.58 30.13
CA PRO A 5 1.52 -15.98 28.79
C PRO A 5 0.75 -16.78 27.74
N ILE A 6 0.19 -16.09 26.76
CA ILE A 6 -0.28 -16.70 25.52
C ILE A 6 0.88 -16.64 24.51
N PRO A 7 1.45 -17.78 24.10
CA PRO A 7 2.56 -17.80 23.14
C PRO A 7 2.22 -17.14 21.80
N LEU A 8 3.15 -16.38 21.22
CA LEU A 8 2.93 -15.65 19.95
C LEU A 8 2.62 -16.58 18.76
N GLN A 9 3.17 -17.79 18.73
CA GLN A 9 2.86 -18.76 17.68
C GLN A 9 1.37 -19.13 17.61
N GLU A 10 0.63 -18.99 18.73
CA GLU A 10 -0.81 -19.24 18.83
C GLU A 10 -1.65 -18.02 18.36
N LYS A 11 -0.99 -16.94 17.89
CA LYS A 11 -1.59 -15.66 17.46
C LYS A 11 -1.27 -15.27 16.02
N LYS A 12 -0.60 -16.15 15.25
CA LYS A 12 -0.11 -15.84 13.89
C LYS A 12 -1.20 -15.63 12.84
N VAL A 13 -2.36 -16.26 13.03
CA VAL A 13 -3.49 -16.22 12.09
C VAL A 13 -4.75 -15.93 12.88
N SER A 14 -5.67 -15.15 12.31
CA SER A 14 -7.01 -14.98 12.91
C SER A 14 -7.61 -16.34 13.24
N THR A 15 -8.14 -16.51 14.46
CA THR A 15 -8.67 -17.80 14.90
C THR A 15 -9.79 -18.31 13.99
N ALA A 16 -10.56 -17.40 13.38
CA ALA A 16 -11.63 -17.71 12.45
C ALA A 16 -11.14 -18.27 11.09
N SER A 17 -9.86 -18.07 10.75
CA SER A 17 -9.24 -18.52 9.50
C SER A 17 -8.42 -19.80 9.66
N LEU A 18 -8.32 -20.34 10.88
CA LEU A 18 -7.59 -21.57 11.14
C LEU A 18 -8.35 -22.78 10.60
N LYS A 19 -7.67 -23.58 9.78
CA LYS A 19 -8.20 -24.86 9.27
C LYS A 19 -8.24 -25.95 10.35
N ASP A 20 -7.40 -25.82 11.39
CA ASP A 20 -7.32 -26.75 12.52
C ASP A 20 -7.37 -25.96 13.84
N THR A 21 -8.47 -26.10 14.57
CA THR A 21 -8.71 -25.39 15.85
C THR A 21 -7.92 -25.98 17.02
N ARG A 22 -7.28 -27.16 16.86
CA ARG A 22 -6.46 -27.79 17.91
C ARG A 22 -5.14 -27.07 18.16
N VAL A 23 -4.76 -26.14 17.29
CA VAL A 23 -3.55 -25.31 17.40
C VAL A 23 -3.82 -24.01 18.19
N VAL A 24 -5.07 -23.75 18.60
CA VAL A 24 -5.44 -22.51 19.27
C VAL A 24 -5.18 -22.60 20.77
N GLY A 25 -4.42 -21.62 21.26
CA GLY A 25 -4.17 -21.36 22.67
C GLY A 25 -5.40 -20.98 23.50
N PRO A 26 -5.20 -20.64 24.79
CA PRO A 26 -6.21 -19.95 25.56
C PRO A 26 -6.61 -18.65 24.84
N LEU A 27 -7.91 -18.37 24.77
CA LEU A 27 -8.41 -17.10 24.22
C LEU A 27 -8.15 -15.93 25.18
N VAL A 28 -8.17 -16.23 26.47
CA VAL A 28 -7.81 -15.32 27.57
C VAL A 28 -7.05 -16.09 28.62
N SER A 29 -5.98 -15.51 29.13
CA SER A 29 -5.22 -16.04 30.26
C SER A 29 -5.10 -15.04 31.41
N LEU A 30 -5.06 -15.56 32.62
CA LEU A 30 -4.82 -14.78 33.82
C LEU A 30 -3.31 -14.68 34.07
N ARG A 31 -2.77 -13.46 34.05
CA ARG A 31 -1.34 -13.18 34.22
C ARG A 31 -0.95 -12.93 35.67
N ALA A 32 -1.79 -12.22 36.41
CA ALA A 32 -1.57 -11.88 37.81
C ALA A 32 -2.90 -11.50 38.48
N THR A 33 -2.92 -11.48 39.81
CA THR A 33 -4.08 -11.08 40.63
C THR A 33 -3.64 -10.15 41.75
N GLY A 34 -4.56 -9.35 42.28
CA GLY A 34 -4.30 -8.52 43.46
C GLY A 34 -3.38 -7.32 43.20
N VAL A 35 -3.33 -6.82 41.96
CA VAL A 35 -2.66 -5.55 41.65
C VAL A 35 -3.47 -4.43 42.30
N ASP A 36 -2.81 -3.60 43.11
CA ASP A 36 -3.43 -2.41 43.68
C ASP A 36 -3.68 -1.36 42.58
N VAL A 37 -4.96 -1.17 42.23
CA VAL A 37 -5.39 -0.19 41.23
C VAL A 37 -5.78 1.16 41.84
N GLY A 38 -5.81 1.28 43.18
CA GLY A 38 -6.20 2.50 43.88
C GLY A 38 -5.41 3.74 43.45
N PRO A 39 -4.06 3.67 43.33
CA PRO A 39 -3.25 4.80 42.84
C PRO A 39 -3.62 5.25 41.41
N TYR A 40 -3.98 4.31 40.54
CA TYR A 40 -4.41 4.61 39.16
C TYR A 40 -5.75 5.32 39.15
N GLN A 41 -6.72 4.82 39.92
CA GLN A 41 -8.05 5.41 40.08
C GLN A 41 -7.96 6.83 40.65
N ALA A 42 -7.15 7.03 41.69
CA ALA A 42 -6.95 8.34 42.31
C ALA A 42 -6.38 9.36 41.31
N ARG A 43 -5.35 8.98 40.54
CA ARG A 43 -4.73 9.86 39.55
C ARG A 43 -5.66 10.17 38.37
N LEU A 44 -6.41 9.18 37.88
CA LEU A 44 -7.43 9.44 36.84
C LEU A 44 -8.46 10.46 37.34
N LYS A 45 -8.97 10.28 38.56
CA LYS A 45 -9.95 11.20 39.17
C LYS A 45 -9.40 12.60 39.34
N GLU A 46 -8.14 12.75 39.75
CA GLU A 46 -7.46 14.05 39.85
C GLU A 46 -7.36 14.73 38.48
N MET A 47 -6.95 13.99 37.45
CA MET A 47 -6.84 14.55 36.10
C MET A 47 -8.23 14.94 35.55
N GLU A 48 -9.25 14.09 35.73
CA GLU A 48 -10.65 14.37 35.33
C GLU A 48 -11.23 15.61 36.04
N ALA A 49 -10.85 15.86 37.29
CA ALA A 49 -11.27 17.06 38.01
C ALA A 49 -10.67 18.35 37.41
N SER A 50 -9.52 18.24 36.73
CA SER A 50 -8.81 19.38 36.14
C SER A 50 -9.15 19.62 34.66
N MET A 51 -9.48 18.57 33.90
CA MET A 51 -9.77 18.65 32.48
C MET A 51 -10.58 17.44 32.01
N ASP A 52 -11.26 17.57 30.87
CA ASP A 52 -11.87 16.45 30.17
C ASP A 52 -10.79 15.58 29.50
N VAL A 53 -10.16 14.69 30.28
CA VAL A 53 -9.02 13.87 29.85
C VAL A 53 -9.37 12.87 28.75
N TRP A 54 -10.64 12.56 28.54
CA TRP A 54 -11.08 11.56 27.56
C TRP A 54 -11.36 12.17 26.20
N ASN A 55 -11.60 13.48 26.15
CA ASN A 55 -11.80 14.24 24.93
C ASN A 55 -10.45 14.65 24.32
N PRO A 56 -10.08 14.14 23.12
CA PRO A 56 -8.80 14.45 22.49
C PRO A 56 -8.54 15.95 22.31
N LYS A 57 -9.59 16.77 22.15
CA LYS A 57 -9.46 18.22 22.00
C LYS A 57 -9.02 18.93 23.28
N MET A 58 -9.27 18.31 24.43
CA MET A 58 -9.00 18.88 25.76
C MET A 58 -7.68 18.38 26.37
N GLN A 59 -7.02 17.39 25.75
CA GLN A 59 -5.70 16.88 26.14
C GLN A 59 -4.55 17.84 25.75
N VAL A 60 -4.66 19.13 26.06
CA VAL A 60 -3.80 20.21 25.57
C VAL A 60 -2.34 20.13 26.02
N ASN A 61 -2.06 19.45 27.14
CA ASN A 61 -0.71 19.17 27.63
C ASN A 61 -0.25 17.73 27.32
N ASN A 62 -0.95 17.04 26.42
CA ASN A 62 -0.53 15.79 25.77
C ASN A 62 -0.40 16.02 24.25
N VAL A 63 -0.52 14.94 23.47
CA VAL A 63 -0.58 14.99 22.01
C VAL A 63 -1.91 14.44 21.51
N PRO A 64 -2.76 15.26 20.87
CA PRO A 64 -3.98 14.78 20.24
C PRO A 64 -3.64 13.99 18.98
N MET A 65 -4.36 12.88 18.79
CA MET A 65 -4.25 12.05 17.59
C MET A 65 -5.51 12.24 16.74
N ARG A 66 -5.34 12.85 15.56
CA ARG A 66 -6.44 13.11 14.60
C ARG A 66 -6.63 11.89 13.70
N ARG A 67 -7.83 11.34 13.64
CA ARG A 67 -8.18 10.26 12.70
C ARG A 67 -9.10 10.79 11.61
N SER A 68 -8.80 10.47 10.35
CA SER A 68 -9.69 10.68 9.23
C SER A 68 -10.79 9.61 9.24
N GLY A 69 -11.87 9.87 9.96
CA GLY A 69 -13.04 9.00 10.04
C GLY A 69 -13.16 8.26 11.38
N HIS A 70 -14.27 8.53 12.07
CA HIS A 70 -14.88 7.79 13.18
C HIS A 70 -14.18 7.82 14.57
N ASP A 71 -14.60 8.81 15.37
CA ASP A 71 -14.80 8.71 16.83
C ASP A 71 -16.11 7.94 17.16
N MET A 72 -16.55 7.04 16.28
CA MET A 72 -17.96 6.61 16.17
C MET A 72 -18.48 5.73 17.30
N TRP A 73 -17.61 5.23 18.20
CA TRP A 73 -18.00 4.33 19.29
C TRP A 73 -17.85 4.93 20.69
N GLY A 74 -17.51 6.22 20.81
CA GLY A 74 -17.49 6.91 22.11
C GLY A 74 -16.44 6.38 23.11
N ILE A 75 -15.36 5.76 22.62
CA ILE A 75 -14.28 5.24 23.47
C ILE A 75 -13.27 6.35 23.76
N GLY A 76 -13.20 6.80 25.01
CA GLY A 76 -12.19 7.74 25.50
C GLY A 76 -10.81 7.08 25.59
N LYS A 77 -9.74 7.79 25.24
CA LYS A 77 -8.38 7.24 25.27
C LYS A 77 -7.36 8.22 25.84
N ILE A 78 -6.49 7.73 26.71
CA ILE A 78 -5.28 8.41 27.14
C ILE A 78 -4.09 7.62 26.59
N MET A 79 -3.46 8.13 25.52
CA MET A 79 -2.31 7.49 24.88
C MET A 79 -1.02 7.84 25.60
N LEU A 80 -0.21 6.82 25.90
CA LEU A 80 1.09 6.97 26.59
C LEU A 80 2.24 6.46 25.73
N ILE A 81 2.07 5.28 25.13
CA ILE A 81 3.01 4.69 24.16
C ILE A 81 2.19 4.19 22.97
N PHE A 82 2.68 4.40 21.75
CA PHE A 82 2.04 3.87 20.56
C PHE A 82 3.05 3.45 19.50
N ALA A 83 2.85 2.28 18.92
CA ALA A 83 3.48 1.86 17.68
C ALA A 83 2.44 1.74 16.57
N ASP A 84 2.79 2.09 15.33
CA ASP A 84 1.88 1.92 14.19
C ASP A 84 1.61 0.44 13.87
N ASP A 85 0.64 0.15 12.99
CA ASP A 85 0.18 -1.23 12.74
C ASP A 85 1.27 -2.11 12.12
N TYR A 86 2.22 -1.49 11.41
CA TYR A 86 3.32 -2.16 10.74
C TYR A 86 4.60 -2.21 11.57
N LEU A 87 4.58 -1.68 12.80
CA LEU A 87 5.76 -1.54 13.64
C LEU A 87 6.91 -0.87 12.87
N LYS A 88 6.61 0.29 12.26
CA LYS A 88 7.59 1.17 11.60
C LYS A 88 8.03 2.33 12.49
N ASN A 89 7.19 2.78 13.41
CA ASN A 89 7.49 3.90 14.30
C ASN A 89 6.96 3.61 15.70
N LEU A 90 7.71 4.06 16.71
CA LEU A 90 7.32 4.07 18.12
C LEU A 90 7.21 5.51 18.61
N TYR A 91 6.16 5.82 19.38
CA TYR A 91 5.85 7.15 19.87
C TYR A 91 5.68 7.13 21.38
N HIS A 92 6.39 8.01 22.08
CA HIS A 92 6.18 8.27 23.51
C HIS A 92 5.46 9.60 23.67
N PHE A 93 4.28 9.55 24.31
CA PHE A 93 3.46 10.72 24.56
C PHE A 93 3.91 11.43 25.84
N PRO A 94 3.76 12.76 25.95
CA PRO A 94 4.17 13.53 27.13
C PRO A 94 3.65 12.98 28.45
N TRP A 95 2.41 12.48 28.48
CA TRP A 95 1.83 11.94 29.70
C TRP A 95 2.45 10.63 30.16
N LEU A 96 3.26 9.93 29.37
CA LEU A 96 4.01 8.77 29.84
C LEU A 96 4.84 9.09 31.09
N GLU A 97 5.48 10.27 31.13
CA GLU A 97 6.27 10.70 32.28
C GLU A 97 5.43 10.76 33.56
N LYS A 98 4.20 11.30 33.47
CA LYS A 98 3.24 11.42 34.59
C LYS A 98 2.71 10.09 35.11
N TRP A 99 2.87 9.01 34.34
CA TRP A 99 2.37 7.67 34.69
C TRP A 99 3.49 6.67 34.94
N SER A 100 4.74 7.01 34.61
CA SER A 100 5.89 6.09 34.64
C SER A 100 6.20 5.53 36.02
N ASP A 101 5.95 6.29 37.08
CA ASP A 101 6.11 5.90 38.48
C ASP A 101 5.15 4.78 38.91
N LEU A 102 3.95 4.70 38.30
CA LEU A 102 3.01 3.60 38.53
C LEU A 102 3.24 2.45 37.53
N LEU A 103 3.46 2.80 36.26
CA LEU A 103 3.51 1.82 35.16
C LEU A 103 4.78 0.98 35.16
N PHE A 104 5.96 1.58 35.35
CA PHE A 104 7.21 0.84 35.21
C PHE A 104 7.41 -0.20 36.32
N PRO A 105 7.10 0.09 37.60
CA PRO A 105 7.09 -0.95 38.63
C PRO A 105 6.07 -2.06 38.36
N PHE A 106 4.89 -1.72 37.82
CA PHE A 106 3.88 -2.70 37.43
C PHE A 106 4.35 -3.61 36.29
N PHE A 107 4.97 -3.07 35.23
CA PHE A 107 5.53 -3.91 34.17
C PHE A 107 6.62 -4.84 34.70
N LYS A 108 7.51 -4.31 35.56
CA LYS A 108 8.56 -5.11 36.21
C LYS A 108 8.00 -6.24 37.09
N SER A 109 6.89 -6.02 37.79
CA SER A 109 6.26 -7.08 38.61
C SER A 109 5.69 -8.22 37.77
N LEU A 110 5.45 -7.99 36.48
CA LEU A 110 5.06 -8.99 35.49
C LEU A 110 6.25 -9.61 34.74
N ASN A 111 7.49 -9.28 35.12
CA ASN A 111 8.73 -9.59 34.38
C ASN A 111 8.76 -9.03 32.95
N ILE A 112 8.16 -7.86 32.74
CA ILE A 112 8.14 -7.17 31.45
C ILE A 112 9.03 -5.93 31.56
N PRO A 113 10.17 -5.87 30.85
CA PRO A 113 11.00 -4.67 30.84
C PRO A 113 10.21 -3.51 30.17
N PRO A 114 10.17 -2.31 30.78
CA PRO A 114 9.37 -1.18 30.26
C PRO A 114 9.69 -0.81 28.81
N GLU A 115 10.93 -0.96 28.38
CA GLU A 115 11.40 -0.71 27.01
C GLU A 115 10.81 -1.68 25.98
N ARG A 116 10.27 -2.83 26.42
CA ARG A 116 9.58 -3.79 25.54
C ARG A 116 8.12 -3.46 25.29
N VAL A 117 7.56 -2.49 26.03
CA VAL A 117 6.18 -2.04 25.86
C VAL A 117 6.11 -1.09 24.66
N ILE A 118 5.40 -1.52 23.62
CA ILE A 118 5.30 -0.78 22.34
C ILE A 118 3.95 -0.06 22.18
N ARG A 119 2.94 -0.42 22.97
CA ARG A 119 1.71 0.35 23.12
C ARG A 119 1.28 0.37 24.57
N CYS A 120 0.74 1.50 25.02
CA CYS A 120 0.21 1.65 26.37
C CYS A 120 -0.81 2.79 26.37
N LEU A 121 -2.04 2.50 26.80
CA LEU A 121 -3.11 3.48 26.90
C LEU A 121 -4.10 3.14 28.03
N PHE A 122 -4.79 4.16 28.54
CA PHE A 122 -6.06 3.94 29.21
C PHE A 122 -7.20 4.04 28.20
N ALA A 123 -8.15 3.13 28.26
CA ALA A 123 -9.36 3.12 27.45
C ALA A 123 -10.60 3.20 28.35
N GLN A 124 -11.45 4.19 28.10
CA GLN A 124 -12.73 4.38 28.77
C GLN A 124 -13.89 4.00 27.85
N MET A 125 -14.84 3.23 28.37
CA MET A 125 -16.16 3.09 27.75
C MET A 125 -17.23 3.65 28.68
N THR A 126 -18.03 4.58 28.17
CA THR A 126 -19.17 5.14 28.91
C THR A 126 -20.29 4.11 29.09
N ALA A 127 -21.23 4.38 30.00
CA ALA A 127 -22.39 3.54 30.23
C ALA A 127 -23.19 3.30 28.92
N GLY A 128 -23.62 2.06 28.69
CA GLY A 128 -24.37 1.65 27.50
C GLY A 128 -23.56 1.52 26.21
N SER A 129 -22.26 1.83 26.21
CA SER A 129 -21.41 1.71 25.02
C SER A 129 -21.19 0.26 24.61
N VAL A 130 -21.16 0.01 23.30
CA VAL A 130 -20.92 -1.31 22.70
C VAL A 130 -19.74 -1.24 21.74
N ILE A 131 -18.78 -2.15 21.91
CA ILE A 131 -17.82 -2.49 20.88
C ILE A 131 -18.29 -3.81 20.24
N PRO A 132 -18.68 -3.81 18.95
CA PRO A 132 -19.23 -4.98 18.29
C PRO A 132 -18.20 -6.11 18.16
N VAL A 133 -18.66 -7.29 17.75
CA VAL A 133 -17.78 -8.44 17.55
C VAL A 133 -16.73 -8.15 16.47
N HIS A 134 -15.47 -8.19 16.86
CA HIS A 134 -14.33 -7.93 16.01
C HIS A 134 -13.12 -8.76 16.46
N HIS A 135 -12.01 -8.64 15.75
CA HIS A 135 -10.70 -9.04 16.24
C HIS A 135 -9.73 -7.92 15.89
N ASP A 136 -8.56 -7.91 16.51
CA ASP A 136 -7.55 -6.91 16.18
C ASP A 136 -6.95 -7.20 14.80
N THR A 137 -6.64 -6.15 14.04
CA THR A 137 -6.02 -6.27 12.72
C THR A 137 -4.74 -5.45 12.65
N GLY A 138 -3.81 -5.86 11.79
CA GLY A 138 -2.51 -5.23 11.61
C GLY A 138 -1.36 -6.20 11.86
N ALA A 139 -0.18 -5.90 11.30
CA ALA A 139 0.98 -6.80 11.38
C ALA A 139 1.44 -7.03 12.83
N TRP A 140 1.28 -6.00 13.68
CA TRP A 140 1.62 -6.05 15.10
C TRP A 140 0.90 -7.14 15.89
N VAL A 141 -0.29 -7.58 15.47
CA VAL A 141 -1.17 -8.50 16.24
C VAL A 141 -0.43 -9.79 16.57
N SER A 142 0.24 -10.35 15.56
CA SER A 142 1.00 -11.61 15.67
C SER A 142 2.36 -11.47 16.35
N GLN A 143 2.82 -10.24 16.59
CA GLN A 143 4.18 -9.93 17.05
C GLN A 143 4.24 -9.50 18.51
N CYS A 144 3.09 -9.35 19.18
CA CYS A 144 3.06 -8.82 20.54
C CYS A 144 2.04 -9.53 21.44
N HIS A 145 2.18 -9.31 22.74
CA HIS A 145 1.24 -9.71 23.76
C HIS A 145 0.34 -8.54 24.15
N ARG A 146 -0.98 -8.71 24.04
CA ARG A 146 -1.97 -7.72 24.47
C ARG A 146 -2.46 -8.01 25.88
N VAL A 147 -2.17 -7.10 26.80
CA VAL A 147 -2.47 -7.25 28.23
C VAL A 147 -3.42 -6.15 28.71
N HIS A 148 -4.40 -6.54 29.50
CA HIS A 148 -5.43 -5.70 30.09
C HIS A 148 -5.35 -5.76 31.62
N LEU A 149 -5.36 -4.59 32.24
CA LEU A 149 -5.60 -4.41 33.68
C LEU A 149 -6.89 -3.59 33.85
N PRO A 150 -8.01 -4.20 34.29
CA PRO A 150 -9.23 -3.49 34.61
C PRO A 150 -8.99 -2.58 35.84
N ILE A 151 -9.11 -1.27 35.64
CA ILE A 151 -8.90 -0.25 36.67
C ILE A 151 -10.23 0.11 37.33
N VAL A 152 -11.27 0.31 36.53
CA VAL A 152 -12.65 0.54 36.98
C VAL A 152 -13.56 -0.36 36.15
N THR A 153 -14.26 -1.29 36.80
CA THR A 153 -15.09 -2.31 36.14
C THR A 153 -16.17 -2.84 37.09
N SER A 154 -17.09 -3.65 36.57
CA SER A 154 -18.17 -4.29 37.32
C SER A 154 -18.50 -5.65 36.68
N ASP A 155 -19.16 -6.51 37.46
CA ASP A 155 -19.83 -7.74 36.99
C ASP A 155 -20.92 -7.48 35.92
N LYS A 156 -21.34 -6.23 35.73
CA LYS A 156 -22.26 -5.79 34.67
C LYS A 156 -21.56 -5.51 33.32
N ILE A 157 -20.27 -5.81 33.19
CA ILE A 157 -19.58 -5.72 31.90
C ILE A 157 -19.68 -7.05 31.16
N ASP A 158 -20.32 -7.05 29.99
CA ASP A 158 -20.44 -8.23 29.15
C ASP A 158 -19.28 -8.26 28.14
N PHE A 159 -18.12 -8.74 28.60
CA PHE A 159 -16.98 -9.01 27.73
C PHE A 159 -17.05 -10.46 27.23
N LYS A 160 -17.07 -10.64 25.90
CA LYS A 160 -17.13 -11.97 25.29
C LYS A 160 -15.94 -12.22 24.40
N VAL A 161 -15.51 -13.47 24.33
CA VAL A 161 -14.42 -13.94 23.46
C VAL A 161 -14.74 -15.31 22.88
N GLY A 162 -14.37 -15.57 21.63
CA GLY A 162 -14.60 -16.84 20.96
C GLY A 162 -13.64 -17.07 19.80
N LEU A 163 -13.60 -18.30 19.30
CA LEU A 163 -12.88 -18.63 18.07
C LEU A 163 -13.53 -17.95 16.86
N ASP A 164 -14.86 -17.88 16.91
CA ASP A 164 -15.76 -17.27 15.95
C ASP A 164 -16.96 -16.63 16.68
N GLU A 165 -17.91 -16.06 15.93
CA GLU A 165 -19.11 -15.43 16.49
C GLU A 165 -20.08 -16.41 17.16
N LYS A 166 -19.98 -17.71 16.88
CA LYS A 166 -20.89 -18.74 17.40
C LYS A 166 -20.38 -19.35 18.71
N SER A 167 -19.07 -19.31 18.93
CA SER A 167 -18.36 -19.91 20.08
C SER A 167 -18.02 -18.89 21.17
N MET A 168 -18.64 -17.71 21.15
CA MET A 168 -18.33 -16.66 22.10
C MET A 168 -18.82 -16.98 23.52
N GLU A 169 -17.91 -16.90 24.48
CA GLU A 169 -18.18 -17.08 25.91
C GLU A 169 -17.95 -15.76 26.66
N THR A 170 -18.79 -15.49 27.67
CA THR A 170 -18.61 -14.34 28.56
C THR A 170 -17.47 -14.62 29.54
N ILE A 171 -16.55 -13.67 29.65
CA ILE A 171 -15.45 -13.70 30.60
C ILE A 171 -15.49 -12.47 31.49
N GLU A 172 -15.55 -12.69 32.80
CA GLU A 172 -15.44 -11.61 33.77
C GLU A 172 -13.98 -11.16 33.90
N LEU A 173 -13.74 -9.87 33.59
CA LEU A 173 -12.46 -9.21 33.80
C LEU A 173 -12.51 -8.41 35.11
N ALA A 174 -12.19 -9.08 36.22
CA ALA A 174 -12.27 -8.50 37.56
C ALA A 174 -11.20 -7.43 37.82
N GLN A 175 -11.54 -6.45 38.65
CA GLN A 175 -10.63 -5.36 39.03
C GLN A 175 -9.35 -5.88 39.69
N GLY A 176 -8.20 -5.32 39.33
CA GLY A 176 -6.90 -5.70 39.91
C GLY A 176 -6.34 -7.05 39.43
N ASN A 177 -7.08 -7.79 38.60
CA ASN A 177 -6.56 -8.94 37.88
C ASN A 177 -5.96 -8.50 36.54
N VAL A 178 -4.88 -9.15 36.12
CA VAL A 178 -4.21 -8.88 34.85
C VAL A 178 -4.54 -10.00 33.88
N TYR A 179 -5.07 -9.64 32.71
CA TYR A 179 -5.49 -10.59 31.69
C TYR A 179 -4.69 -10.39 30.41
N GLU A 180 -4.26 -11.46 29.78
CA GLU A 180 -3.76 -11.42 28.42
C GLU A 180 -4.84 -11.93 27.47
N LEU A 181 -5.06 -11.21 26.37
CA LEU A 181 -6.01 -11.59 25.34
C LEU A 181 -5.26 -12.20 24.15
N ASN A 182 -5.83 -13.25 23.57
CA ASN A 182 -5.50 -13.63 22.21
C ASN A 182 -6.19 -12.64 21.28
N ASN A 183 -5.49 -11.56 20.94
CA ASN A 183 -5.93 -10.48 20.07
C ASN A 183 -6.28 -10.93 18.63
N ALA A 184 -5.88 -12.14 18.22
CA ALA A 184 -6.31 -12.75 16.96
C ALA A 184 -7.72 -13.40 17.04
N SER A 185 -8.28 -13.54 18.25
CA SER A 185 -9.60 -14.12 18.49
C SER A 185 -10.75 -13.11 18.41
N LYS A 186 -11.96 -13.59 18.11
CA LYS A 186 -13.16 -12.75 18.08
C LYS A 186 -13.50 -12.31 19.50
N HIS A 187 -13.74 -11.03 19.69
CA HIS A 187 -14.12 -10.46 20.97
C HIS A 187 -15.08 -9.27 20.81
N MET A 188 -15.84 -9.00 21.86
CA MET A 188 -16.74 -7.85 21.97
C MET A 188 -16.85 -7.40 23.41
N VAL A 189 -17.33 -6.17 23.62
CA VAL A 189 -17.66 -5.70 24.97
C VAL A 189 -18.85 -4.78 24.96
N GLU A 190 -19.75 -5.00 25.90
CA GLU A 190 -20.88 -4.13 26.19
C GLU A 190 -20.80 -3.67 27.65
N ASN A 191 -20.85 -2.36 27.86
CA ASN A 191 -20.92 -1.78 29.20
C ASN A 191 -22.38 -1.67 29.64
N LYS A 192 -22.91 -2.71 30.31
CA LYS A 192 -24.28 -2.70 30.88
C LYS A 192 -24.35 -2.05 32.26
N TRP A 193 -23.24 -1.47 32.72
CA TRP A 193 -23.18 -0.73 33.97
C TRP A 193 -23.65 0.73 33.77
N ASP A 194 -23.99 1.40 34.85
CA ASP A 194 -24.39 2.81 34.88
C ASP A 194 -23.20 3.78 35.02
N GLN A 195 -21.98 3.24 35.13
CA GLN A 195 -20.74 4.00 35.20
C GLN A 195 -19.81 3.68 34.02
N ALA A 196 -18.83 4.55 33.80
CA ALA A 196 -17.78 4.30 32.84
C ALA A 196 -16.84 3.19 33.34
N ARG A 197 -16.45 2.28 32.44
CA ARG A 197 -15.37 1.32 32.71
C ARG A 197 -14.05 1.84 32.14
N VAL A 198 -12.95 1.61 32.87
CA VAL A 198 -11.60 2.00 32.46
C VAL A 198 -10.66 0.81 32.57
N HIS A 199 -9.94 0.53 31.48
CA HIS A 199 -8.87 -0.45 31.46
C HIS A 199 -7.55 0.24 31.09
N LEU A 200 -6.46 -0.15 31.77
CA LEU A 200 -5.11 0.02 31.23
C LEU A 200 -4.87 -1.12 30.24
N ILE A 201 -4.49 -0.78 29.01
CA ILE A 201 -4.19 -1.73 27.94
C ILE A 201 -2.76 -1.46 27.47
N PHE A 202 -1.94 -2.49 27.40
CA PHE A 202 -0.60 -2.38 26.86
C PHE A 202 -0.22 -3.60 26.03
N ASP A 203 0.61 -3.34 25.02
CA ASP A 203 1.17 -4.34 24.13
C ASP A 203 2.70 -4.38 24.32
N TYR A 204 3.28 -5.56 24.48
CA TYR A 204 4.73 -5.74 24.57
C TYR A 204 5.25 -6.85 23.64
N VAL A 205 6.53 -6.77 23.28
CA VAL A 205 7.21 -7.71 22.37
C VAL A 205 8.24 -8.56 23.12
N ASP A 206 8.39 -9.83 22.73
CA ASP A 206 9.38 -10.77 23.30
C ASP A 206 10.81 -10.29 23.07
N ASN A 207 11.77 -10.68 23.92
CA ASN A 207 13.14 -10.14 23.95
C ASN A 207 13.89 -10.21 22.62
N ASP A 208 13.59 -11.18 21.77
CA ASP A 208 14.21 -11.40 20.45
C ASP A 208 13.66 -10.47 19.36
N PHE A 209 12.54 -9.79 19.59
CA PHE A 209 12.01 -8.83 18.62
C PHE A 209 12.96 -7.60 18.49
N PRO A 210 13.35 -7.21 17.26
CA PRO A 210 14.40 -6.21 17.03
C PRO A 210 13.88 -4.77 17.19
N LEU A 211 13.78 -4.28 18.43
CA LEU A 211 13.35 -2.90 18.70
C LEU A 211 14.34 -1.84 18.22
N GLU A 212 15.63 -2.17 18.09
CA GLU A 212 16.66 -1.21 17.68
C GLU A 212 16.43 -0.64 16.27
N SER A 213 15.67 -1.35 15.42
CA SER A 213 15.30 -0.89 14.09
C SER A 213 14.07 0.03 14.06
N LEU A 214 13.41 0.26 15.20
CA LEU A 214 12.23 1.11 15.32
C LEU A 214 12.60 2.52 15.76
N PRO A 215 12.45 3.54 14.91
CA PRO A 215 12.62 4.94 15.32
C PRO A 215 11.66 5.28 16.47
N LEU A 216 12.23 5.75 17.58
CA LEU A 216 11.50 6.28 18.73
C LEU A 216 11.33 7.80 18.62
N HIS A 217 10.08 8.23 18.54
CA HIS A 217 9.67 9.63 18.54
C HIS A 217 9.16 10.03 19.93
N LYS A 218 9.98 10.76 20.68
CA LYS A 218 9.53 11.41 21.93
C LYS A 218 8.76 12.68 21.57
N LEU A 219 7.45 12.67 21.79
CA LEU A 219 6.59 13.76 21.40
C LEU A 219 6.57 14.87 22.46
N SER A 220 6.37 16.10 22.01
CA SER A 220 6.22 17.28 22.88
C SER A 220 4.76 17.76 22.88
N PRO A 221 4.27 18.37 23.97
CA PRO A 221 2.95 19.02 23.98
C PRO A 221 2.78 19.98 22.81
N GLY A 222 1.60 19.97 22.18
CA GLY A 222 1.32 20.75 20.97
C GLY A 222 1.70 20.08 19.65
N THR A 223 2.40 18.93 19.68
CA THR A 223 2.54 18.07 18.50
C THR A 223 1.16 17.60 18.06
N VAL A 224 0.93 17.51 16.75
CA VAL A 224 -0.31 16.97 16.18
C VAL A 224 0.04 15.74 15.36
N LEU A 225 -0.66 14.63 15.62
CA LEU A 225 -0.52 13.40 14.87
C LEU A 225 -1.72 13.19 13.94
N HIS A 226 -1.44 12.77 12.71
CA HIS A 226 -2.41 12.31 11.72
C HIS A 226 -2.34 10.79 11.67
N GLN A 227 -3.37 10.13 12.19
CA GLN A 227 -3.47 8.68 12.15
C GLN A 227 -4.33 8.24 10.96
N THR A 228 -3.74 7.40 10.11
CA THR A 228 -4.47 6.61 9.11
C THR A 228 -4.99 5.32 9.75
N ARG A 229 -5.64 4.43 8.99
CA ARG A 229 -6.03 3.12 9.53
C ARG A 229 -4.83 2.32 10.06
N ARG A 230 -3.63 2.49 9.47
CA ARG A 230 -2.45 1.64 9.73
C ARG A 230 -1.22 2.37 10.23
N THR A 231 -1.10 3.66 9.97
CA THR A 231 0.11 4.46 10.25
C THR A 231 -0.22 5.75 10.97
N VAL A 232 0.83 6.37 11.51
CA VAL A 232 0.75 7.69 12.11
C VAL A 232 1.81 8.56 11.47
N ASP A 233 1.43 9.77 11.10
CA ASP A 233 2.30 10.80 10.55
C ASP A 233 2.27 12.04 11.45
N LEU A 234 3.40 12.75 11.55
CA LEU A 234 3.45 14.04 12.25
C LEU A 234 2.84 15.12 11.35
N ALA A 235 2.08 16.05 11.91
CA ALA A 235 1.57 17.20 11.14
C ALA A 235 2.70 18.07 10.56
N SER A 236 3.88 18.07 11.19
CA SER A 236 5.10 18.69 10.66
C SER A 236 5.60 18.05 9.37
N ASP A 237 5.10 16.87 9.02
CA ASP A 237 5.47 16.12 7.83
C ASP A 237 4.51 16.40 6.65
N PHE A 238 3.60 17.36 6.81
CA PHE A 238 2.65 17.75 5.77
C PHE A 238 3.36 18.02 4.44
N GLY A 239 2.95 17.31 3.39
CA GLY A 239 3.48 17.46 2.04
C GLY A 239 4.92 16.98 1.83
N LYS A 240 5.55 16.32 2.80
CA LYS A 240 6.92 15.76 2.65
C LYS A 240 7.01 14.69 1.57
N ARG A 241 5.92 13.97 1.25
CA ARG A 241 5.85 13.04 0.12
C ARG A 241 5.18 13.70 -1.07
N HIS A 242 5.86 13.72 -2.21
CA HIS A 242 5.32 14.24 -3.47
C HIS A 242 4.64 13.12 -4.26
N PRO A 243 3.35 13.25 -4.63
CA PRO A 243 2.68 12.30 -5.50
C PRO A 243 2.94 12.61 -6.99
N PRO A 244 2.92 11.59 -7.87
CA PRO A 244 2.76 10.18 -7.54
C PRO A 244 4.03 9.57 -6.91
N SER A 245 3.88 8.58 -6.05
CA SER A 245 5.01 7.82 -5.49
C SER A 245 5.54 6.75 -6.45
N PHE A 246 4.68 6.28 -7.36
CA PHE A 246 5.07 5.34 -8.42
C PHE A 246 4.29 5.58 -9.71
N CYS A 247 4.90 5.19 -10.83
CA CYS A 247 4.28 5.22 -12.15
C CYS A 247 4.55 3.91 -12.89
N ILE A 248 3.49 3.19 -13.29
CA ILE A 248 3.60 2.07 -14.21
C ILE A 248 3.54 2.62 -15.63
N ILE A 249 4.71 2.77 -16.27
CA ILE A 249 4.87 3.52 -17.52
C ILE A 249 4.52 2.72 -18.77
N GLY A 250 4.42 1.39 -18.67
CA GLY A 250 4.29 0.52 -19.82
C GLY A 250 4.45 -0.94 -19.48
N ALA A 251 4.37 -1.83 -20.45
CA ALA A 251 3.92 -1.59 -21.81
C ALA A 251 2.41 -1.86 -21.94
N GLN A 252 1.76 -1.18 -22.89
CA GLN A 252 0.35 -1.45 -23.19
C GLN A 252 0.15 -2.94 -23.52
N LYS A 253 -0.87 -3.57 -22.93
CA LYS A 253 -1.18 -5.01 -23.06
C LYS A 253 -0.16 -5.97 -22.40
N ALA A 254 0.64 -5.48 -21.46
CA ALA A 254 1.54 -6.27 -20.61
C ALA A 254 1.07 -6.38 -19.14
N GLY A 255 -0.23 -6.23 -18.87
CA GLY A 255 -0.79 -6.45 -17.52
C GLY A 255 -0.74 -5.24 -16.57
N THR A 256 -0.51 -4.03 -17.08
CA THR A 256 -0.43 -2.80 -16.27
C THR A 256 -1.64 -2.56 -15.37
N THR A 257 -2.86 -2.83 -15.84
CA THR A 257 -4.08 -2.69 -15.02
C THR A 257 -4.09 -3.68 -13.86
N SER A 258 -3.81 -4.96 -14.11
CA SER A 258 -3.76 -5.96 -13.05
C SER A 258 -2.72 -5.59 -12.00
N LEU A 259 -1.50 -5.21 -12.43
CA LEU A 259 -0.44 -4.81 -11.51
C LEU A 259 -0.82 -3.58 -10.67
N TYR A 260 -1.45 -2.57 -11.29
CA TYR A 260 -1.95 -1.41 -10.56
C TYR A 260 -2.95 -1.82 -9.48
N ASP A 261 -3.94 -2.64 -9.85
CA ASP A 261 -4.98 -3.09 -8.93
C ASP A 261 -4.38 -3.90 -7.78
N TYR A 262 -3.40 -4.78 -8.05
CA TYR A 262 -2.66 -5.53 -7.03
C TYR A 262 -1.91 -4.61 -6.06
N ILE A 263 -1.23 -3.56 -6.57
CA ILE A 263 -0.52 -2.59 -5.71
C ILE A 263 -1.52 -1.82 -4.83
N THR A 264 -2.67 -1.42 -5.37
CA THR A 264 -3.69 -0.64 -4.64
C THR A 264 -4.48 -1.42 -3.60
N GLN A 265 -4.29 -2.75 -3.50
CA GLN A 265 -4.82 -3.53 -2.38
C GLN A 265 -4.08 -3.24 -1.07
N HIS A 266 -2.83 -2.78 -1.14
CA HIS A 266 -2.03 -2.49 0.05
C HIS A 266 -2.66 -1.34 0.87
N ASP A 267 -2.83 -1.52 2.18
CA ASP A 267 -3.54 -0.55 3.05
C ASP A 267 -2.93 0.88 3.06
N LEU A 268 -1.63 1.00 2.76
CA LEU A 268 -0.92 2.27 2.60
C LEU A 268 -0.89 2.83 1.18
N VAL A 269 -1.66 2.28 0.25
CA VAL A 269 -1.76 2.81 -1.12
C VAL A 269 -3.19 3.25 -1.39
N VAL A 270 -3.35 4.52 -1.75
CA VAL A 270 -4.64 5.07 -2.18
C VAL A 270 -4.66 5.15 -3.70
N PRO A 271 -5.69 4.61 -4.37
CA PRO A 271 -5.81 4.70 -5.82
C PRO A 271 -5.94 6.16 -6.27
N ALA A 272 -5.41 6.46 -7.44
CA ALA A 272 -5.62 7.73 -8.10
C ALA A 272 -7.11 7.93 -8.43
N ASN A 273 -7.57 9.19 -8.48
CA ASN A 273 -8.90 9.53 -9.00
C ASN A 273 -9.08 9.04 -10.44
N ARG A 274 -7.96 8.89 -11.17
CA ARG A 274 -7.89 8.28 -12.50
C ARG A 274 -6.60 7.49 -12.62
N LYS A 275 -6.71 6.17 -12.79
CA LYS A 275 -5.56 5.25 -12.97
C LYS A 275 -4.62 5.66 -14.11
N GLU A 276 -5.19 5.89 -15.29
CA GLU A 276 -4.46 6.32 -16.49
C GLU A 276 -4.60 7.85 -16.62
N THR A 277 -3.69 8.61 -15.99
CA THR A 277 -3.79 10.07 -15.97
C THR A 277 -3.55 10.65 -17.35
N HIS A 278 -2.60 10.05 -18.07
CA HIS A 278 -2.10 10.52 -19.34
C HIS A 278 -1.72 12.01 -19.38
N TYR A 279 -1.31 12.55 -18.23
CA TYR A 279 -0.94 13.96 -18.16
C TYR A 279 0.38 14.25 -18.88
N LEU A 280 1.35 13.33 -18.78
CA LEU A 280 2.67 13.51 -19.38
C LEU A 280 2.73 13.24 -20.88
N ASP A 281 1.69 12.65 -21.48
CA ASP A 281 1.56 12.43 -22.93
C ASP A 281 0.45 13.31 -23.54
N TRP A 282 -0.79 12.81 -23.67
CA TRP A 282 -1.82 13.44 -24.52
C TRP A 282 -2.74 14.45 -23.82
N ARG A 283 -2.80 14.46 -22.48
CA ARG A 283 -3.56 15.43 -21.68
C ARG A 283 -2.66 16.53 -21.14
N PHE A 284 -1.43 16.59 -21.64
CA PHE A 284 -0.53 17.69 -21.39
C PHE A 284 -1.18 18.99 -21.89
N LEU A 285 -1.09 20.06 -21.10
CA LEU A 285 -1.74 21.33 -21.40
C LEU A 285 -0.70 22.34 -21.92
N PRO A 286 -0.47 22.43 -23.25
CA PRO A 286 0.56 23.32 -23.81
C PRO A 286 0.24 24.81 -23.63
N GLN A 287 -1.00 25.16 -23.26
CA GLN A 287 -1.42 26.53 -22.97
C GLN A 287 -0.96 27.03 -21.59
N LEU A 288 -0.47 26.15 -20.71
CA LEU A 288 0.17 26.57 -19.48
C LEU A 288 1.56 27.14 -19.76
N PRO A 289 2.16 27.94 -18.84
CA PRO A 289 3.53 28.39 -19.01
C PRO A 289 4.48 27.21 -19.23
N PRO A 290 5.55 27.35 -20.04
CA PRO A 290 6.40 26.24 -20.41
C PRO A 290 6.94 25.50 -19.19
N ILE A 291 6.88 24.16 -19.21
CA ILE A 291 7.35 23.30 -18.10
C ILE A 291 8.83 23.48 -17.76
N THR A 292 9.61 24.12 -18.62
CA THR A 292 11.01 24.46 -18.36
C THR A 292 11.17 25.68 -17.42
N THR A 293 10.13 26.49 -17.22
CA THR A 293 10.16 27.62 -16.27
C THR A 293 9.66 27.19 -14.87
N PRO A 294 10.10 27.87 -13.79
CA PRO A 294 9.56 27.62 -12.44
C PRO A 294 8.03 27.74 -12.38
N GLU A 295 7.45 28.75 -13.02
CA GLU A 295 6.00 29.01 -13.04
C GLU A 295 5.25 27.91 -13.78
N GLY A 296 5.81 27.45 -14.91
CA GLY A 296 5.25 26.34 -15.67
C GLY A 296 5.27 25.04 -14.89
N ARG A 297 6.38 24.71 -14.22
CA ARG A 297 6.46 23.52 -13.34
C ARG A 297 5.38 23.52 -12.27
N VAL A 298 5.18 24.65 -11.59
CA VAL A 298 4.13 24.78 -10.57
C VAL A 298 2.72 24.61 -11.17
N ALA A 299 2.44 25.25 -12.31
CA ALA A 299 1.14 25.16 -12.97
C ALA A 299 0.82 23.74 -13.47
N HIS A 300 1.82 23.08 -14.07
CA HIS A 300 1.71 21.72 -14.54
C HIS A 300 1.57 20.73 -13.38
N LEU A 301 2.39 20.86 -12.33
CA LEU A 301 2.31 20.02 -11.13
C LEU A 301 0.94 20.15 -10.46
N LYS A 302 0.41 21.37 -10.32
CA LYS A 302 -0.94 21.59 -9.77
C LYS A 302 -2.01 20.86 -10.58
N THR A 303 -1.89 20.87 -11.91
CA THR A 303 -2.85 20.17 -12.78
C THR A 303 -2.70 18.67 -12.67
N TYR A 304 -1.46 18.17 -12.65
CA TYR A 304 -1.15 16.75 -12.51
C TYR A 304 -1.68 16.18 -11.19
N CYS A 305 -1.49 16.92 -10.09
CA CYS A 305 -1.94 16.51 -8.76
C CYS A 305 -3.47 16.36 -8.63
N ARG A 306 -4.27 16.90 -9.56
CA ARG A 306 -5.75 16.74 -9.56
C ARG A 306 -6.18 15.29 -9.79
N PHE A 307 -5.29 14.47 -10.37
CA PHE A 307 -5.56 13.04 -10.55
C PHE A 307 -5.37 12.22 -9.26
N PHE A 308 -4.93 12.84 -8.16
CA PHE A 308 -4.68 12.14 -6.88
C PHE A 308 -5.51 12.72 -5.74
N ARG A 309 -5.65 11.95 -4.65
CA ARG A 309 -6.35 12.34 -3.42
C ARG A 309 -5.45 13.18 -2.51
N MET A 310 -5.15 14.40 -2.95
CA MET A 310 -4.26 15.33 -2.22
C MET A 310 -4.74 15.64 -0.80
N ASP A 311 -6.05 15.58 -0.55
CA ASP A 311 -6.67 15.72 0.76
C ASP A 311 -6.22 14.64 1.76
N ILE A 312 -5.87 13.45 1.27
CA ILE A 312 -5.34 12.34 2.08
C ILE A 312 -3.81 12.37 2.09
N LEU A 313 -3.19 12.59 0.93
CA LEU A 313 -1.74 12.41 0.72
C LEU A 313 -0.90 13.49 1.40
N LEU A 314 -1.36 14.76 1.40
CA LEU A 314 -0.62 15.84 2.03
C LEU A 314 -0.47 15.66 3.54
N PRO A 315 -1.54 15.40 4.32
CA PRO A 315 -1.41 15.19 5.76
C PRO A 315 -0.81 13.84 6.16
N CYS A 316 -0.79 12.84 5.26
CA CYS A 316 -0.37 11.47 5.56
C CYS A 316 0.77 11.01 4.64
N PRO A 317 2.00 11.52 4.79
CA PRO A 317 3.14 11.17 3.95
C PRO A 317 3.57 9.69 4.03
N SER A 318 3.08 8.90 4.99
CA SER A 318 3.25 7.44 4.97
C SER A 318 2.41 6.73 3.90
N VAL A 319 1.38 7.39 3.37
CA VAL A 319 0.48 6.87 2.34
C VAL A 319 1.02 7.18 0.95
N LEU A 320 1.03 6.18 0.09
CA LEU A 320 1.45 6.27 -1.30
C LEU A 320 0.25 6.42 -2.22
N THR A 321 0.50 6.96 -3.40
CA THR A 321 -0.38 6.85 -4.57
C THR A 321 0.48 6.66 -5.81
N GLY A 322 -0.14 6.26 -6.90
CA GLY A 322 0.54 6.17 -8.17
C GLY A 322 -0.43 6.12 -9.33
N GLU A 323 0.13 6.04 -10.53
CA GLU A 323 -0.64 5.88 -11.75
C GLU A 323 -0.10 4.74 -12.63
N ALA A 324 -0.88 4.35 -13.63
CA ALA A 324 -0.48 3.39 -14.62
C ALA A 324 -0.89 3.87 -16.01
N THR A 325 -0.05 4.68 -16.67
CA THR A 325 -0.25 5.11 -18.07
C THR A 325 0.75 4.39 -18.99
N PRO A 326 0.32 3.32 -19.71
CA PRO A 326 1.23 2.44 -20.43
C PRO A 326 1.89 3.05 -21.68
N SER A 327 1.40 4.20 -22.14
CA SER A 327 1.95 4.95 -23.26
C SER A 327 3.17 5.78 -22.88
N TYR A 328 3.44 5.99 -21.59
CA TYR A 328 4.62 6.76 -21.16
C TYR A 328 5.93 6.11 -21.59
N MET A 329 6.00 4.79 -21.61
CA MET A 329 7.18 4.06 -22.08
C MET A 329 7.50 4.34 -23.56
N LEU A 330 6.48 4.50 -24.40
CA LEU A 330 6.63 4.90 -25.81
C LEU A 330 6.83 6.43 -25.95
N GLY A 331 6.68 7.16 -24.85
CA GLY A 331 6.67 8.61 -24.73
C GLY A 331 7.89 9.37 -25.28
N GLY A 332 9.00 8.65 -25.45
CA GLY A 332 10.27 9.23 -25.87
C GLY A 332 10.79 10.32 -24.93
N SER A 333 11.67 11.18 -25.46
CA SER A 333 12.26 12.28 -24.68
C SER A 333 11.20 13.26 -24.17
N ILE A 334 10.10 13.48 -24.91
CA ILE A 334 9.03 14.39 -24.52
C ILE A 334 8.41 13.99 -23.17
N VAL A 335 8.04 12.72 -23.01
CA VAL A 335 7.45 12.24 -21.75
C VAL A 335 8.51 12.17 -20.66
N ILE A 336 9.73 11.73 -20.97
CA ILE A 336 10.82 11.63 -20.00
C ILE A 336 11.14 13.00 -19.38
N GLU A 337 11.25 14.06 -20.18
CA GLU A 337 11.52 15.41 -19.67
C GLU A 337 10.36 15.96 -18.83
N ARG A 338 9.11 15.66 -19.22
CA ARG A 338 7.93 16.00 -18.40
C ARG A 338 7.92 15.23 -17.07
N PHE A 339 8.32 13.96 -17.09
CA PHE A 339 8.43 13.12 -15.90
C PHE A 339 9.50 13.65 -14.95
N LYS A 340 10.71 13.97 -15.45
CA LYS A 340 11.77 14.61 -14.66
C LYS A 340 11.31 15.89 -13.99
N ALA A 341 10.51 16.70 -14.69
CA ALA A 341 10.04 17.98 -14.17
C ALA A 341 8.97 17.86 -13.07
N LEU A 342 8.11 16.84 -13.13
CA LEU A 342 6.90 16.75 -12.28
C LEU A 342 6.90 15.59 -11.29
N ALA A 343 7.64 14.52 -11.59
CA ALA A 343 7.65 13.26 -10.86
C ALA A 343 9.09 12.71 -10.65
N PRO A 344 10.11 13.54 -10.35
CA PRO A 344 11.51 13.10 -10.37
C PRO A 344 11.82 11.98 -9.36
N THR A 345 11.10 11.92 -8.24
CA THR A 345 11.30 10.96 -7.16
C THR A 345 10.40 9.72 -7.26
N SER A 346 9.51 9.66 -8.26
CA SER A 346 8.58 8.54 -8.41
C SER A 346 9.31 7.27 -8.82
N LYS A 347 9.00 6.15 -8.17
CA LYS A 347 9.46 4.82 -8.61
C LYS A 347 8.82 4.47 -9.95
N ILE A 348 9.61 4.03 -10.92
CA ILE A 348 9.18 3.73 -12.28
C ILE A 348 9.06 2.22 -12.43
N ILE A 349 7.93 1.74 -12.92
CA ILE A 349 7.67 0.32 -13.14
C ILE A 349 7.35 0.10 -14.62
N ALA A 350 8.07 -0.81 -15.27
CA ALA A 350 7.80 -1.23 -16.64
C ALA A 350 7.45 -2.72 -16.66
N THR A 351 6.21 -3.02 -17.03
CA THR A 351 5.69 -4.37 -17.27
C THR A 351 5.97 -4.82 -18.70
N LEU A 352 6.55 -6.00 -18.88
CA LEU A 352 6.89 -6.55 -20.19
C LEU A 352 6.10 -7.84 -20.42
N ARG A 353 5.88 -8.17 -21.70
CA ARG A 353 5.24 -9.39 -22.18
C ARG A 353 5.98 -9.82 -23.45
N ASP A 354 5.89 -11.10 -23.85
CA ASP A 354 6.32 -11.52 -25.19
C ASP A 354 5.82 -10.49 -26.23
N PRO A 355 6.75 -9.82 -26.95
CA PRO A 355 6.38 -8.74 -27.85
C PRO A 355 5.45 -9.20 -28.98
N VAL A 356 5.50 -10.48 -29.38
CA VAL A 356 4.59 -11.08 -30.37
C VAL A 356 3.16 -11.12 -29.83
N ASP A 357 2.98 -11.72 -28.66
CA ASP A 357 1.69 -11.84 -28.00
C ASP A 357 1.13 -10.48 -27.56
N ARG A 358 2.01 -9.54 -27.16
CA ARG A 358 1.62 -8.17 -26.85
C ARG A 358 1.10 -7.45 -28.10
N ALA A 359 1.80 -7.54 -29.23
CA ALA A 359 1.36 -6.94 -30.50
C ALA A 359 -0.01 -7.47 -30.92
N PHE A 360 -0.19 -8.80 -30.86
CA PHE A 360 -1.47 -9.42 -31.20
C PHE A 360 -2.59 -9.05 -30.22
N SER A 361 -2.31 -9.00 -28.91
CA SER A 361 -3.28 -8.54 -27.92
C SER A 361 -3.69 -7.07 -28.12
N HIS A 362 -2.75 -6.24 -28.57
CA HIS A 362 -3.03 -4.85 -28.92
C HIS A 362 -3.92 -4.75 -30.16
N TYR A 363 -3.55 -5.46 -31.23
CA TYR A 363 -4.36 -5.55 -32.44
C TYR A 363 -5.80 -5.94 -32.13
N ASN A 364 -6.01 -7.06 -31.41
CA ASN A 364 -7.36 -7.53 -31.12
C ASN A 364 -8.14 -6.57 -30.20
N MET A 365 -7.48 -5.81 -29.33
CA MET A 365 -8.15 -4.78 -28.55
C MET A 365 -8.62 -3.62 -29.43
N THR A 366 -7.82 -3.22 -30.42
CA THR A 366 -8.16 -2.13 -31.34
C THR A 366 -9.18 -2.57 -32.39
N ALA A 367 -9.08 -3.80 -32.89
CA ALA A 367 -9.99 -4.38 -33.88
C ALA A 367 -11.37 -4.70 -33.32
N ASP A 368 -11.49 -4.87 -32.00
CA ASP A 368 -12.76 -5.14 -31.32
C ASP A 368 -13.78 -4.02 -31.57
N PRO A 369 -14.91 -4.32 -32.25
CA PRO A 369 -15.95 -3.35 -32.53
C PRO A 369 -16.85 -3.09 -31.31
N GLU A 370 -16.73 -3.87 -30.22
CA GLU A 370 -17.53 -3.68 -29.03
C GLU A 370 -17.00 -2.54 -28.14
N GLY A 371 -17.82 -1.51 -27.97
CA GLY A 371 -17.57 -0.38 -27.08
C GLY A 371 -18.42 0.83 -27.45
N ASN A 372 -18.51 1.79 -26.54
CA ASN A 372 -19.09 3.10 -26.86
C ASN A 372 -18.14 3.92 -27.75
N GLU A 373 -18.65 5.01 -28.36
CA GLU A 373 -17.86 5.83 -29.30
C GLU A 373 -16.54 6.34 -28.70
N GLU A 374 -16.55 6.76 -27.43
CA GLU A 374 -15.34 7.23 -26.75
C GLU A 374 -14.32 6.10 -26.57
N GLN A 375 -14.77 4.89 -26.22
CA GLN A 375 -13.91 3.71 -26.09
C GLN A 375 -13.29 3.31 -27.43
N LEU A 376 -14.08 3.27 -28.50
CA LEU A 376 -13.61 2.95 -29.85
C LEU A 376 -12.60 3.99 -30.35
N LYS A 377 -12.89 5.28 -30.11
CA LYS A 377 -11.96 6.38 -30.40
C LYS A 377 -10.65 6.23 -29.62
N ASN A 378 -10.72 6.01 -28.30
CA ASN A 378 -9.55 5.87 -27.44
C ASN A 378 -8.69 4.65 -27.79
N ARG A 379 -9.30 3.54 -28.22
CA ARG A 379 -8.56 2.35 -28.69
C ARG A 379 -7.95 2.52 -30.09
N GLY A 380 -8.36 3.55 -30.82
CA GLY A 380 -7.93 3.82 -32.19
C GLY A 380 -8.58 2.93 -33.23
N HIS A 381 -9.79 2.40 -32.98
CA HIS A 381 -10.47 1.45 -33.86
C HIS A 381 -10.55 1.95 -35.32
N TYR A 382 -10.95 3.21 -35.50
CA TYR A 382 -11.08 3.85 -36.81
C TYR A 382 -9.75 4.00 -37.57
N HIS A 383 -8.61 3.98 -36.86
CA HIS A 383 -7.27 4.07 -37.48
C HIS A 383 -6.77 2.72 -37.99
N LEU A 384 -7.40 1.61 -37.60
CA LEU A 384 -7.05 0.28 -38.12
C LEU A 384 -7.49 0.11 -39.58
N GLN A 385 -8.50 0.86 -40.02
CA GLN A 385 -9.02 0.86 -41.41
C GLN A 385 -9.35 -0.55 -41.93
N GLY A 386 -9.83 -1.44 -41.05
CA GLY A 386 -10.18 -2.81 -41.40
C GLY A 386 -9.01 -3.73 -41.76
N LYS A 387 -7.76 -3.32 -41.53
CA LYS A 387 -6.58 -4.15 -41.80
C LYS A 387 -6.57 -5.40 -40.92
N THR A 388 -6.19 -6.53 -41.52
CA THR A 388 -5.86 -7.77 -40.80
C THR A 388 -4.58 -7.60 -39.98
N PHE A 389 -4.35 -8.50 -39.01
CA PHE A 389 -3.12 -8.44 -38.20
C PHE A 389 -1.88 -8.62 -39.09
N GLU A 390 -1.95 -9.53 -40.06
CA GLU A 390 -0.91 -9.80 -41.05
C GLU A 390 -0.53 -8.54 -41.85
N GLN A 391 -1.54 -7.82 -42.36
CA GLN A 391 -1.31 -6.57 -43.10
C GLN A 391 -0.69 -5.49 -42.21
N VAL A 392 -1.07 -5.43 -40.93
CA VAL A 392 -0.45 -4.51 -39.96
C VAL A 392 1.02 -4.88 -39.74
N VAL A 393 1.32 -6.16 -39.48
CA VAL A 393 2.68 -6.68 -39.31
C VAL A 393 3.54 -6.35 -40.52
N ASP A 394 3.06 -6.62 -41.73
CA ASP A 394 3.77 -6.35 -42.97
C ASP A 394 4.11 -4.88 -43.12
N SER A 395 3.10 -4.03 -42.96
CA SER A 395 3.26 -2.59 -43.17
C SER A 395 4.15 -1.92 -42.13
N GLU A 396 4.05 -2.29 -40.85
CA GLU A 396 4.87 -1.69 -39.80
C GLU A 396 6.32 -2.20 -39.81
N ILE A 397 6.57 -3.48 -40.13
CA ILE A 397 7.94 -3.98 -40.29
C ILE A 397 8.63 -3.30 -41.49
N ALA A 398 7.95 -3.22 -42.64
CA ALA A 398 8.50 -2.56 -43.82
C ALA A 398 8.79 -1.07 -43.56
N GLU A 399 7.93 -0.40 -42.79
CA GLU A 399 8.16 0.98 -42.36
C GLU A 399 9.36 1.10 -41.43
N LEU A 400 9.47 0.26 -40.39
CA LEU A 400 10.61 0.25 -39.47
C LEU A 400 11.94 0.06 -40.22
N GLN A 401 11.96 -0.86 -41.20
CA GLN A 401 13.11 -1.08 -42.07
C GLN A 401 13.43 0.14 -42.95
N LYS A 402 12.41 0.77 -43.54
CA LYS A 402 12.58 2.00 -44.35
C LYS A 402 13.13 3.16 -43.52
N LEU A 403 12.73 3.26 -42.26
CA LEU A 403 13.25 4.23 -41.30
C LEU A 403 14.65 3.87 -40.79
N GLY A 404 15.18 2.68 -41.13
CA GLY A 404 16.48 2.22 -40.67
C GLY A 404 16.51 1.79 -39.21
N VAL A 405 15.35 1.47 -38.60
CA VAL A 405 15.30 1.03 -37.20
C VAL A 405 15.97 -0.34 -37.05
N HIS A 406 16.98 -0.42 -36.19
CA HIS A 406 17.75 -1.63 -35.91
C HIS A 406 18.09 -1.73 -34.40
N PRO A 407 18.41 -2.93 -33.86
CA PRO A 407 18.53 -3.18 -32.42
C PRO A 407 19.67 -2.43 -31.70
N ASP A 408 20.69 -2.01 -32.44
CA ASP A 408 21.89 -1.37 -31.88
C ASP A 408 21.86 0.16 -31.93
N MET A 409 20.75 0.76 -32.35
CA MET A 409 20.60 2.21 -32.35
C MET A 409 20.65 2.79 -30.93
N SER A 410 21.11 4.04 -30.83
CA SER A 410 20.99 4.84 -29.62
C SER A 410 19.52 5.16 -29.32
N PHE A 411 19.24 5.57 -28.09
CA PHE A 411 17.91 6.07 -27.75
C PHE A 411 17.59 7.34 -28.54
N GLU A 412 18.56 8.24 -28.69
CA GLU A 412 18.41 9.53 -29.37
C GLU A 412 18.05 9.34 -30.85
N ASP A 413 18.73 8.43 -31.55
CA ASP A 413 18.41 8.12 -32.95
C ASP A 413 17.01 7.51 -33.07
N PHE A 414 16.65 6.59 -32.17
CA PHE A 414 15.32 5.97 -32.17
C PHE A 414 14.21 7.00 -31.84
N ASP A 415 14.48 7.91 -30.90
CA ASP A 415 13.57 8.96 -30.49
C ASP A 415 13.29 9.94 -31.64
N GLU A 416 14.31 10.39 -32.36
CA GLU A 416 14.17 11.27 -33.53
C GLU A 416 13.52 10.57 -34.72
N VAL A 417 14.02 9.40 -35.10
CA VAL A 417 13.62 8.73 -36.35
C VAL A 417 12.26 8.04 -36.22
N TYR A 418 11.89 7.55 -35.03
CA TYR A 418 10.66 6.79 -34.84
C TYR A 418 9.68 7.44 -33.85
N LEU A 419 10.08 7.73 -32.61
CA LEU A 419 9.12 8.15 -31.58
C LEU A 419 8.50 9.52 -31.89
N LYS A 420 9.31 10.55 -32.17
CA LYS A 420 8.85 11.89 -32.52
C LYS A 420 8.15 11.96 -33.87
N SER A 421 8.59 11.15 -34.84
CA SER A 421 8.09 11.20 -36.22
C SER A 421 6.79 10.41 -36.43
N ARG A 422 6.61 9.28 -35.72
CA ARG A 422 5.48 8.35 -35.94
C ARG A 422 4.46 8.33 -34.82
N VAL A 423 4.87 8.58 -33.57
CA VAL A 423 3.96 8.41 -32.42
C VAL A 423 3.19 9.70 -32.17
N SER A 424 2.04 9.84 -32.82
CA SER A 424 1.06 10.87 -32.43
C SER A 424 0.25 10.37 -31.24
N TYR A 425 0.38 11.01 -30.08
CA TYR A 425 -0.37 10.67 -28.85
C TYR A 425 -1.84 11.11 -28.95
N THR A 426 -2.58 10.69 -29.97
CA THR A 426 -3.97 11.11 -30.20
C THR A 426 -4.99 10.00 -29.90
N HIS A 427 -4.56 8.73 -29.98
CA HIS A 427 -5.34 7.54 -29.63
C HIS A 427 -4.40 6.39 -29.22
N GLY A 428 -4.91 5.34 -28.57
CA GLY A 428 -4.12 4.21 -28.06
C GLY A 428 -3.87 3.08 -29.06
N GLY A 429 -4.05 3.33 -30.36
CA GLY A 429 -4.02 2.33 -31.45
C GLY A 429 -2.84 2.49 -32.42
N HIS A 430 -1.75 3.10 -31.97
CA HIS A 430 -0.54 3.32 -32.77
C HIS A 430 0.55 2.30 -32.42
N SER A 431 1.49 2.06 -33.35
CA SER A 431 2.72 1.28 -33.12
C SER A 431 2.44 -0.12 -32.55
N PHE A 432 1.77 -0.97 -33.34
CA PHE A 432 1.50 -2.34 -32.92
C PHE A 432 2.77 -3.16 -32.81
N ILE A 433 3.76 -2.93 -33.67
CA ILE A 433 5.04 -3.65 -33.71
C ILE A 433 6.12 -2.87 -32.99
N GLY A 434 6.26 -1.57 -33.28
CA GLY A 434 7.32 -0.73 -32.70
C GLY A 434 7.28 -0.64 -31.16
N ARG A 435 6.09 -0.74 -30.55
CA ARG A 435 5.94 -0.78 -29.08
C ARG A 435 6.60 -2.00 -28.44
N GLY A 436 6.82 -3.08 -29.19
CA GLY A 436 7.55 -4.26 -28.75
C GLY A 436 9.08 -4.09 -28.74
N LEU A 437 9.62 -2.99 -29.27
CA LEU A 437 11.05 -2.69 -29.26
C LEU A 437 11.46 -2.14 -27.89
N TYR A 438 11.33 -2.96 -26.84
CA TYR A 438 11.44 -2.51 -25.45
C TYR A 438 12.82 -1.98 -25.09
N ALA A 439 13.90 -2.60 -25.60
CA ALA A 439 15.26 -2.18 -25.30
C ALA A 439 15.49 -0.73 -25.72
N LEU A 440 15.11 -0.37 -26.94
CA LEU A 440 15.27 0.99 -27.48
C LEU A 440 14.47 2.04 -26.70
N GLN A 441 13.26 1.68 -26.22
CA GLN A 441 12.45 2.56 -25.36
C GLN A 441 13.07 2.72 -23.96
N LEU A 442 13.51 1.62 -23.33
CA LEU A 442 14.05 1.64 -21.96
C LEU A 442 15.41 2.32 -21.86
N LEU A 443 16.21 2.37 -22.93
CA LEU A 443 17.49 3.08 -22.93
C LEU A 443 17.34 4.53 -22.48
N GLY A 444 16.34 5.27 -23.00
CA GLY A 444 16.12 6.66 -22.60
C GLY A 444 15.76 6.82 -21.12
N TRP A 445 14.99 5.87 -20.57
CA TRP A 445 14.64 5.84 -19.15
C TRP A 445 15.87 5.55 -18.28
N TYR A 446 16.67 4.55 -18.63
CA TYR A 446 17.90 4.22 -17.89
C TYR A 446 18.99 5.28 -18.00
N SER A 447 19.04 6.03 -19.11
CA SER A 447 19.92 7.20 -19.25
C SER A 447 19.45 8.40 -18.42
N SER A 448 18.18 8.42 -18.02
CA SER A 448 17.53 9.56 -17.38
C SER A 448 17.30 9.40 -15.87
N PHE A 449 17.20 8.17 -15.39
CA PHE A 449 16.92 7.84 -14.00
C PHE A 449 17.87 6.74 -13.50
N PRO A 450 18.21 6.76 -12.20
CA PRO A 450 19.01 5.69 -11.61
C PRO A 450 18.33 4.32 -11.76
N ARG A 451 19.12 3.25 -11.93
CA ARG A 451 18.61 1.90 -12.14
C ARG A 451 17.73 1.44 -10.97
N GLU A 452 18.07 1.83 -9.75
CA GLU A 452 17.30 1.55 -8.53
C GLU A 452 15.94 2.26 -8.46
N GLN A 453 15.67 3.23 -9.34
CA GLN A 453 14.36 3.86 -9.49
C GLN A 453 13.50 3.15 -10.54
N ILE A 454 14.04 2.20 -11.30
CA ILE A 454 13.32 1.50 -12.39
C ILE A 454 13.22 0.01 -12.06
N ARG A 455 11.98 -0.50 -11.98
CA ARG A 455 11.68 -1.92 -11.84
C ARG A 455 11.08 -2.48 -13.12
N ILE A 456 11.68 -3.54 -13.64
CA ILE A 456 11.11 -4.34 -14.71
C ILE A 456 10.29 -5.47 -14.10
N VAL A 457 9.09 -5.69 -14.61
CA VAL A 457 8.20 -6.79 -14.22
C VAL A 457 7.86 -7.59 -15.46
N ASN A 458 8.09 -8.89 -15.43
CA ASN A 458 7.64 -9.76 -16.50
C ASN A 458 6.23 -10.28 -16.20
N MET A 459 5.30 -10.11 -17.15
CA MET A 459 3.93 -10.58 -17.03
C MET A 459 3.85 -12.10 -16.83
N ASP A 460 4.78 -12.87 -17.40
CA ASP A 460 4.80 -14.32 -17.29
C ASP A 460 5.08 -14.80 -15.86
N ASP A 461 5.82 -14.02 -15.07
CA ASP A 461 6.13 -14.33 -13.68
C ASP A 461 4.88 -14.24 -12.80
N MET A 462 3.82 -13.56 -13.26
CA MET A 462 2.54 -13.42 -12.56
C MET A 462 1.48 -14.46 -12.98
N LYS A 463 1.81 -15.43 -13.84
CA LYS A 463 0.84 -16.42 -14.36
C LYS A 463 0.35 -17.41 -13.31
N THR A 464 1.19 -17.73 -12.33
CA THR A 464 0.87 -18.63 -11.23
C THR A 464 0.60 -17.83 -9.95
N SER A 465 -0.18 -18.38 -9.02
CA SER A 465 -0.44 -17.69 -7.74
C SER A 465 0.86 -17.47 -6.95
N GLU A 466 1.73 -18.48 -6.88
CA GLU A 466 3.04 -18.36 -6.21
C GLU A 466 3.94 -17.30 -6.87
N GLY A 467 4.02 -17.31 -8.20
CA GLY A 467 4.78 -16.32 -8.96
C GLY A 467 4.25 -14.91 -8.75
N LEU A 468 2.92 -14.73 -8.78
CA LEU A 468 2.27 -13.45 -8.50
C LEU A 468 2.61 -12.92 -7.10
N HIS A 469 2.50 -13.75 -6.05
CA HIS A 469 2.85 -13.33 -4.69
C HIS A 469 4.33 -12.98 -4.56
N THR A 470 5.21 -13.68 -5.28
CA THR A 470 6.65 -13.37 -5.35
C THR A 470 6.88 -12.00 -5.99
N VAL A 471 6.28 -11.75 -7.16
CA VAL A 471 6.36 -10.45 -7.85
C VAL A 471 5.81 -9.32 -6.98
N MET A 472 4.68 -9.53 -6.31
CA MET A 472 4.08 -8.50 -5.46
C MET A 472 4.92 -8.21 -4.21
N LYS A 473 5.54 -9.22 -3.62
CA LYS A 473 6.50 -9.03 -2.52
C LYS A 473 7.67 -8.14 -2.97
N ASP A 474 8.24 -8.40 -4.13
CA ASP A 474 9.33 -7.61 -4.69
C ASP A 474 8.90 -6.18 -5.03
N ILE A 475 7.68 -6.01 -5.54
CA ILE A 475 7.12 -4.69 -5.84
C ILE A 475 6.86 -3.89 -4.57
N PHE A 476 6.28 -4.49 -3.52
CA PHE A 476 6.09 -3.78 -2.25
C PHE A 476 7.43 -3.39 -1.63
N ALA A 477 8.44 -4.27 -1.67
CA ALA A 477 9.79 -3.93 -1.22
C ALA A 477 10.40 -2.77 -2.04
N PHE A 478 10.26 -2.79 -3.37
CA PHE A 478 10.73 -1.73 -4.26
C PHE A 478 10.04 -0.37 -4.01
N LEU A 479 8.76 -0.41 -3.61
CA LEU A 479 7.98 0.76 -3.21
C LEU A 479 8.17 1.15 -1.74
N GLU A 480 9.05 0.45 -1.00
CA GLU A 480 9.34 0.69 0.42
C GLU A 480 8.10 0.51 1.32
N LEU A 481 7.16 -0.32 0.85
CA LEU A 481 5.96 -0.72 1.57
C LEU A 481 6.25 -1.93 2.47
N PRO A 482 5.60 -2.03 3.63
CA PRO A 482 5.64 -3.24 4.43
C PRO A 482 5.11 -4.45 3.64
N HIS A 483 5.41 -5.65 4.15
CA HIS A 483 4.85 -6.86 3.57
C HIS A 483 3.32 -6.84 3.65
N TYR A 484 2.68 -7.28 2.56
CA TYR A 484 1.24 -7.39 2.42
C TYR A 484 0.93 -8.55 1.49
N GLU A 485 -0.04 -9.37 1.85
CA GLU A 485 -0.56 -10.44 1.00
C GLU A 485 -1.80 -9.94 0.27
N ILE A 486 -1.75 -9.89 -1.05
CA ILE A 486 -2.91 -9.51 -1.86
C ILE A 486 -4.00 -10.58 -1.78
N GLU A 487 -5.25 -10.14 -1.73
CA GLU A 487 -6.42 -11.03 -1.64
C GLU A 487 -7.00 -11.33 -3.04
N ASP A 488 -7.18 -10.29 -3.86
CA ASP A 488 -7.67 -10.45 -5.24
C ASP A 488 -6.48 -10.68 -6.19
N VAL A 489 -6.32 -11.93 -6.59
CA VAL A 489 -5.31 -12.36 -7.57
C VAL A 489 -5.82 -12.34 -9.02
N SER A 490 -7.06 -11.91 -9.26
CA SER A 490 -7.68 -11.97 -10.60
C SER A 490 -7.02 -11.01 -11.59
N ALA A 491 -6.59 -11.56 -12.73
CA ALA A 491 -6.09 -10.74 -13.83
C ALA A 491 -7.22 -9.94 -14.48
N LYS A 492 -6.98 -8.66 -14.75
CA LYS A 492 -7.97 -7.78 -15.38
C LYS A 492 -7.75 -7.68 -16.89
N ASN A 493 -8.84 -7.42 -17.62
CA ASN A 493 -8.84 -7.24 -19.07
C ASN A 493 -8.29 -8.44 -19.85
N THR A 494 -8.47 -9.66 -19.33
CA THR A 494 -8.19 -10.90 -20.05
C THR A 494 -9.24 -11.11 -21.14
N ARG A 495 -8.79 -11.50 -22.33
CA ARG A 495 -9.66 -11.79 -23.47
C ARG A 495 -9.15 -13.03 -24.18
N HIS A 496 -10.08 -13.83 -24.69
CA HIS A 496 -9.77 -14.96 -25.56
C HIS A 496 -9.86 -14.50 -27.02
N TYR A 497 -8.86 -14.89 -27.81
CA TYR A 497 -8.79 -14.60 -29.23
C TYR A 497 -8.37 -15.88 -29.96
N SER A 498 -8.72 -15.98 -31.24
CA SER A 498 -8.19 -17.02 -32.11
C SER A 498 -6.65 -16.98 -32.12
N PRO A 499 -5.96 -18.13 -32.21
CA PRO A 499 -4.49 -18.15 -32.28
C PRO A 499 -3.96 -17.34 -33.46
N ILE A 500 -2.76 -16.77 -33.29
CA ILE A 500 -2.01 -16.12 -34.37
C ILE A 500 -1.74 -17.15 -35.47
N ASN A 501 -1.83 -16.74 -36.74
CA ASN A 501 -1.35 -17.56 -37.85
C ASN A 501 0.12 -18.00 -37.59
N PRO A 502 0.46 -19.29 -37.70
CA PRO A 502 1.80 -19.78 -37.38
C PRO A 502 2.93 -19.07 -38.14
N ALA A 503 2.76 -18.79 -39.43
CA ALA A 503 3.77 -18.10 -40.24
C ALA A 503 3.96 -16.64 -39.80
N THR A 504 2.87 -15.96 -39.42
CA THR A 504 2.94 -14.60 -38.86
C THR A 504 3.64 -14.57 -37.51
N ARG A 505 3.41 -15.59 -36.67
CA ARG A 505 4.11 -15.75 -35.38
C ARG A 505 5.61 -15.94 -35.59
N GLU A 506 6.01 -16.89 -36.44
CA GLU A 506 7.42 -17.18 -36.75
C GLU A 506 8.12 -15.92 -37.27
N ARG A 507 7.51 -15.22 -38.22
CA ARG A 507 8.06 -13.97 -38.75
C ARG A 507 8.25 -12.89 -37.68
N LEU A 508 7.31 -12.74 -36.75
CA LEU A 508 7.44 -11.78 -35.66
C LEU A 508 8.51 -12.21 -34.65
N GLN A 509 8.66 -13.51 -34.38
CA GLN A 509 9.72 -14.04 -33.53
C GLN A 509 11.09 -13.73 -34.13
N ASP A 510 11.29 -13.99 -35.43
CA ASP A 510 12.52 -13.66 -36.14
C ASP A 510 12.81 -12.16 -36.11
N PHE A 511 11.78 -11.34 -36.34
CA PHE A 511 11.90 -9.88 -36.30
C PHE A 511 12.32 -9.38 -34.90
N TYR A 512 11.70 -9.88 -33.83
CA TYR A 512 11.99 -9.44 -32.47
C TYR A 512 13.24 -10.07 -31.85
N ALA A 513 13.72 -11.22 -32.34
CA ALA A 513 14.87 -11.93 -31.80
C ALA A 513 16.09 -11.04 -31.50
N PRO A 514 16.59 -10.20 -32.42
CA PRO A 514 17.73 -9.34 -32.13
C PRO A 514 17.43 -8.23 -31.10
N TYR A 515 16.20 -7.69 -31.09
CA TYR A 515 15.78 -6.69 -30.10
C TYR A 515 15.61 -7.29 -28.71
N ASN A 516 15.13 -8.54 -28.64
CA ASN A 516 15.03 -9.32 -27.42
C ASN A 516 16.42 -9.61 -26.86
N ALA A 517 17.38 -10.02 -27.70
CA ALA A 517 18.77 -10.20 -27.26
C ALA A 517 19.35 -8.91 -26.66
N LYS A 518 19.12 -7.75 -27.28
CA LYS A 518 19.51 -6.44 -26.72
C LYS A 518 18.83 -6.14 -25.38
N LEU A 519 17.53 -6.43 -25.26
CA LEU A 519 16.79 -6.25 -24.02
C LEU A 519 17.39 -7.11 -22.89
N ALA A 520 17.73 -8.37 -23.18
CA ALA A 520 18.34 -9.30 -22.23
C ALA A 520 19.66 -8.75 -21.65
N GLN A 521 20.47 -8.12 -22.49
CA GLN A 521 21.70 -7.46 -22.08
C GLN A 521 21.41 -6.22 -21.19
N LEU A 522 20.35 -5.48 -21.50
CA LEU A 522 19.99 -4.24 -20.80
C LEU A 522 19.43 -4.47 -19.38
N VAL A 523 18.56 -5.49 -19.23
CA VAL A 523 17.81 -5.76 -17.99
C VAL A 523 18.27 -7.02 -17.23
N GLY A 524 19.15 -7.83 -17.83
CA GLY A 524 19.65 -9.10 -17.29
C GLY A 524 18.83 -10.32 -17.75
N GLN A 525 19.51 -11.39 -18.17
CA GLN A 525 18.91 -12.58 -18.81
C GLN A 525 17.85 -13.32 -17.97
N SER A 526 17.92 -13.25 -16.64
CA SER A 526 17.00 -13.98 -15.74
C SER A 526 15.58 -13.41 -15.70
N SER A 527 15.30 -12.31 -16.42
CA SER A 527 14.03 -11.58 -16.34
C SER A 527 13.03 -11.86 -17.48
N LEU A 528 13.38 -12.68 -18.49
CA LEU A 528 12.59 -12.79 -19.73
C LEU A 528 12.38 -14.25 -20.19
N ALA A 529 11.25 -14.84 -19.79
CA ALA A 529 10.93 -16.25 -20.06
C ALA A 529 10.78 -16.62 -21.56
N TRP A 530 10.35 -15.69 -22.42
CA TRP A 530 10.10 -15.92 -23.85
C TRP A 530 11.36 -15.86 -24.75
N GLN A 531 12.54 -15.81 -24.15
CA GLN A 531 13.82 -15.84 -24.89
C GLN A 531 14.48 -17.23 -24.90
N LYS A 532 13.83 -18.23 -24.29
CA LYS A 532 14.33 -19.60 -24.19
C LYS A 532 14.00 -20.44 -25.41
#